data_AF-A0A2E0A4S3-F1
#
_entry.id   AF-A0A2E0A4S3-F1
#
_cell.length_a   1.000
_cell.length_b   1.000
_cell.length_c   1.000
_cell.angle_alpha   90.00
_cell.angle_beta   90.00
_cell.angle_gamma   90.00
#
_symmetry.space_group_name_H-M   'P 1'
#
loop_
_entity.id
_entity.type
_entity.pdbx_description
1 polymer ?
#
loop_
_entity_poly.entity_id
_entity_poly.type
_entity_poly.pdbx_seq_one_letter_code
_entity_poly.pdbx_strand_id
1 'polypeptide(L)'
;MEKFSKIKQWFTPKEAAQLVSKFISEKVKPSDLFQLSLDNKLPISIYFPNTILGMEAIEKTTSEASILLIVKHPSINVFRSFGLPLNAKFKHIDATDITKTFRNLFADDDNGIPLEGQEKLIKLAKEGNELDISIHFKGTQPDDGDTIIETMKYEVYGLQGLYDFPLIGSNKLDIKQELLWKLKFKRTITDVTLEGNWVKDLNGKWFQLVEYANSFLDRHHIKDEDEDEDEDEESEEQEEKTKAPDTIPCGIPEDSFFVYRNEVLLISYLI
;
A
#
# COMPACT_ATOMS: atom_id res chain seq x y z
N MET A 1 3.70 23.88 33.95
CA MET A 1 4.17 22.81 33.04
C MET A 1 4.74 23.33 31.71
N GLU A 2 4.99 24.64 31.54
CA GLU A 2 5.54 25.23 30.30
C GLU A 2 6.96 24.81 29.90
N LYS A 3 7.70 24.12 30.77
CA LYS A 3 9.05 23.64 30.41
C LYS A 3 9.02 22.48 29.40
N PHE A 4 7.91 21.74 29.30
CA PHE A 4 7.77 20.60 28.39
C PHE A 4 7.39 21.01 26.96
N SER A 5 6.82 22.20 26.74
CA SER A 5 6.48 22.68 25.38
C SER A 5 7.71 23.02 24.54
N LYS A 6 8.91 23.08 25.15
CA LYS A 6 10.19 23.29 24.48
C LYS A 6 10.91 22.00 24.08
N ILE A 7 10.40 20.83 24.49
CA ILE A 7 11.03 19.56 24.17
C ILE A 7 10.65 19.20 22.74
N LYS A 8 11.67 18.88 21.92
CA LYS A 8 11.49 18.39 20.55
C LYS A 8 10.55 17.19 20.58
N GLN A 9 9.44 17.26 19.86
CA GLN A 9 8.45 16.18 19.82
C GLN A 9 8.93 14.97 19.00
N TRP A 10 9.89 15.19 18.10
CA TRP A 10 10.32 14.24 17.08
C TRP A 10 11.83 14.12 17.06
N PHE A 11 12.34 12.90 17.05
CA PHE A 11 13.78 12.64 17.02
C PHE A 11 14.15 11.87 15.77
N THR A 12 15.22 12.28 15.09
CA THR A 12 15.85 11.44 14.07
C THR A 12 16.34 10.13 14.71
N PRO A 13 16.58 9.05 13.95
CA PRO A 13 17.03 7.77 14.52
C PRO A 13 18.32 7.90 15.34
N LYS A 14 19.21 8.81 14.95
CA LYS A 14 20.45 9.11 15.68
C LYS A 14 20.17 9.81 17.02
N GLU A 15 19.32 10.83 17.03
CA GLU A 15 18.95 11.55 18.26
C GLU A 15 18.17 10.64 19.21
N ALA A 16 17.23 9.85 18.68
CA ALA A 16 16.47 8.87 19.45
C ALA A 16 17.41 7.85 20.10
N ALA A 17 18.37 7.30 19.35
CA ALA A 17 19.33 6.34 19.89
C ALA A 17 20.19 6.94 21.00
N GLN A 18 20.62 8.20 20.85
CA GLN A 18 21.35 8.92 21.90
C GLN A 18 20.49 9.16 23.14
N LEU A 19 19.21 9.49 22.97
CA LEU A 19 18.28 9.71 24.08
C LEU A 19 18.02 8.41 24.86
N VAL A 20 17.70 7.32 24.14
CA VAL A 20 17.52 5.99 24.75
C VAL A 20 18.80 5.54 25.45
N SER A 21 19.96 5.75 24.84
CA SER A 21 21.25 5.36 25.44
C SER A 21 21.49 6.02 26.80
N LYS A 22 21.15 7.31 26.91
CA LYS A 22 21.26 8.05 28.18
C LYS A 22 20.31 7.51 29.23
N PHE A 23 19.12 7.09 28.81
CA PHE A 23 18.08 6.61 29.71
C PHE A 23 18.42 5.23 30.30
N ILE A 24 18.79 4.26 29.45
CA ILE A 24 19.09 2.89 29.90
C ILE A 24 20.53 2.70 30.37
N SER A 25 21.37 3.75 30.32
CA SER A 25 22.81 3.70 30.63
C SER A 25 23.61 2.69 29.79
N GLU A 26 23.11 2.35 28.61
CA GLU A 26 23.77 1.45 27.65
C GLU A 26 23.87 2.12 26.28
N LYS A 27 24.87 1.73 25.48
CA LYS A 27 25.05 2.30 24.14
C LYS A 27 24.07 1.68 23.15
N VAL A 28 23.07 2.45 22.73
CA VAL A 28 22.10 2.10 21.70
C VAL A 28 22.49 2.73 20.35
N LYS A 29 22.41 1.94 19.29
CA LYS A 29 22.63 2.38 17.90
C LYS A 29 21.28 2.56 17.19
N PRO A 30 21.22 3.35 16.11
CA PRO A 30 20.02 3.45 15.28
C PRO A 30 19.52 2.09 14.76
N SER A 31 20.43 1.14 14.48
CA SER A 31 20.07 -0.22 14.08
C SER A 31 19.24 -0.95 15.13
N ASP A 32 19.51 -0.70 16.40
CA ASP A 32 18.83 -1.36 17.51
C ASP A 32 17.40 -0.82 17.61
N LEU A 33 17.18 0.47 17.34
CA LEU A 33 15.84 1.06 17.27
C LEU A 33 15.04 0.50 16.10
N PHE A 34 15.63 0.41 14.90
CA PHE A 34 14.95 -0.21 13.76
C PHE A 34 14.62 -1.69 14.01
N GLN A 35 15.50 -2.42 14.71
CA GLN A 35 15.20 -3.80 15.12
C GLN A 35 14.02 -3.84 16.10
N LEU A 36 13.96 -2.93 17.08
CA LEU A 36 12.80 -2.81 17.97
C LEU A 36 11.52 -2.46 17.20
N SER A 37 11.62 -1.63 16.15
CA SER A 37 10.48 -1.35 15.28
C SER A 37 10.04 -2.56 14.49
N LEU A 38 10.97 -3.36 13.94
CA LEU A 38 10.65 -4.61 13.25
C LEU A 38 10.00 -5.66 14.17
N ASP A 39 10.33 -5.61 15.46
CA ASP A 39 9.72 -6.43 16.50
C ASP A 39 8.37 -5.87 16.99
N ASN A 40 7.86 -4.79 16.39
CA ASN A 40 6.66 -4.06 16.82
C ASN A 40 6.73 -3.55 18.28
N LYS A 41 7.93 -3.34 18.82
CA LYS A 41 8.17 -2.83 20.18
C LYS A 41 8.36 -1.31 20.24
N LEU A 42 8.71 -0.70 19.11
CA LEU A 42 8.95 0.73 19.00
C LEU A 42 8.34 1.25 17.69
N PRO A 43 7.18 1.92 17.71
CA PRO A 43 6.64 2.55 16.51
C PRO A 43 7.63 3.56 15.93
N ILE A 44 7.68 3.60 14.60
CA ILE A 44 8.43 4.57 13.83
C ILE A 44 7.44 5.37 12.99
N SER A 45 7.71 6.66 12.86
CA SER A 45 6.91 7.57 12.04
C SER A 45 7.77 8.11 10.90
N ILE A 46 7.12 8.61 9.87
CA ILE A 46 7.75 9.22 8.70
C ILE A 46 7.22 10.64 8.54
N TYR A 47 8.13 11.58 8.25
CA TYR A 47 7.78 12.96 7.96
C TYR A 47 7.95 13.24 6.47
N PHE A 48 6.86 13.67 5.84
CA PHE A 48 6.79 14.12 4.45
C PHE A 48 6.89 15.65 4.41
N PRO A 49 8.07 16.23 4.07
CA PRO A 49 8.23 17.67 3.97
C PRO A 49 7.42 18.26 2.80
N ASN A 50 7.30 17.49 1.72
CA ASN A 50 6.54 17.81 0.53
C ASN A 50 5.26 16.96 0.47
N THR A 51 4.30 17.40 -0.33
CA THR A 51 3.07 16.63 -0.59
C THR A 51 3.42 15.38 -1.40
N ILE A 52 3.01 14.23 -0.88
CA ILE A 52 3.06 12.94 -1.59
C ILE A 52 1.64 12.47 -1.86
N LEU A 53 1.45 11.49 -2.74
CA LEU A 53 0.12 10.97 -3.03
C LEU A 53 -0.13 9.65 -2.31
N GLY A 54 -1.35 9.47 -1.82
CA GLY A 54 -1.79 8.21 -1.22
C GLY A 54 -3.26 7.90 -1.51
N MET A 55 -3.58 6.62 -1.65
CA MET A 55 -4.96 6.14 -1.68
C MET A 55 -5.41 5.82 -0.27
N GLU A 56 -6.57 6.32 0.13
CA GLU A 56 -7.16 5.96 1.41
C GLU A 56 -7.47 4.45 1.48
N ALA A 57 -7.33 3.88 2.67
CA ALA A 57 -7.64 2.49 2.93
C ALA A 57 -8.40 2.29 4.23
N ILE A 58 -9.07 1.15 4.33
CA ILE A 58 -9.86 0.74 5.48
C ILE A 58 -9.33 -0.57 6.07
N GLU A 59 -9.30 -0.64 7.40
CA GLU A 59 -9.12 -1.90 8.12
C GLU A 59 -10.43 -2.69 8.05
N LYS A 60 -10.32 -3.96 7.68
CA LYS A 60 -11.40 -4.95 7.72
C LYS A 60 -10.93 -6.18 8.46
N THR A 61 -11.86 -6.91 9.07
CA THR A 61 -11.53 -8.28 9.49
C THR A 61 -11.31 -9.17 8.28
N THR A 62 -10.55 -10.26 8.42
CA THR A 62 -10.39 -11.27 7.37
C THR A 62 -11.73 -11.76 6.80
N SER A 63 -12.79 -11.82 7.63
CA SER A 63 -14.13 -12.25 7.21
C SER A 63 -14.91 -11.23 6.37
N GLU A 64 -14.56 -9.96 6.47
CA GLU A 64 -15.19 -8.83 5.76
C GLU A 64 -14.38 -8.38 4.55
N ALA A 65 -13.10 -8.76 4.51
CA ALA A 65 -12.17 -8.42 3.45
C ALA A 65 -12.60 -8.96 2.09
N SER A 66 -12.34 -8.17 1.06
CA SER A 66 -12.53 -8.60 -0.32
C SER A 66 -11.41 -9.56 -0.72
N ILE A 67 -11.70 -10.60 -1.50
CA ILE A 67 -10.69 -11.52 -2.07
C ILE A 67 -10.44 -11.24 -3.55
N LEU A 68 -9.17 -11.31 -3.94
CA LEU A 68 -8.59 -11.24 -5.27
C LEU A 68 -8.37 -12.66 -5.83
N LEU A 69 -9.03 -13.01 -6.94
CA LEU A 69 -8.77 -14.26 -7.67
C LEU A 69 -7.84 -14.02 -8.86
N ILE A 70 -6.64 -14.59 -8.84
CA ILE A 70 -5.70 -14.54 -9.96
C ILE A 70 -5.73 -15.89 -10.67
N VAL A 71 -6.18 -15.88 -11.93
CA VAL A 71 -6.18 -17.07 -12.79
C VAL A 71 -5.03 -16.98 -13.77
N LYS A 72 -4.06 -17.88 -13.66
CA LYS A 72 -2.96 -18.01 -14.60
C LYS A 72 -3.26 -19.12 -15.60
N HIS A 73 -3.12 -18.80 -16.88
CA HIS A 73 -3.19 -19.80 -17.95
C HIS A 73 -2.07 -19.51 -18.97
N PRO A 74 -1.38 -20.53 -19.52
CA PRO A 74 -0.25 -20.31 -20.45
C PRO A 74 -0.58 -19.43 -21.65
N SER A 75 -1.84 -19.45 -22.11
CA SER A 75 -2.33 -18.65 -23.23
C SER A 75 -3.07 -17.37 -22.83
N ILE A 76 -3.25 -17.10 -21.54
CA ILE A 76 -3.99 -15.94 -21.03
C ILE A 76 -3.25 -15.38 -19.81
N ASN A 77 -2.47 -14.32 -20.03
CA ASN A 77 -1.95 -13.46 -18.95
C ASN A 77 -3.02 -12.42 -18.58
N VAL A 78 -4.17 -12.85 -18.06
CA VAL A 78 -5.18 -11.92 -17.55
C VAL A 78 -5.07 -11.88 -16.04
N PHE A 79 -4.49 -10.79 -15.55
CA PHE A 79 -4.60 -10.40 -14.15
C PHE A 79 -5.88 -9.60 -14.02
N ARG A 80 -6.89 -10.13 -13.33
CA ARG A 80 -8.04 -9.35 -12.91
C ARG A 80 -8.32 -9.56 -11.45
N SER A 81 -8.62 -8.46 -10.78
CA SER A 81 -9.08 -8.46 -9.41
C SER A 81 -10.59 -8.48 -9.36
N PHE A 82 -11.10 -9.42 -8.59
CA PHE A 82 -12.47 -9.39 -8.11
C PHE A 82 -12.42 -8.92 -6.67
N GLY A 83 -13.48 -8.27 -6.18
CA GLY A 83 -13.62 -7.94 -4.78
C GLY A 83 -14.79 -8.72 -4.22
N LEU A 84 -14.54 -9.94 -3.72
CA LEU A 84 -15.62 -10.77 -3.17
C LEU A 84 -15.52 -10.83 -1.64
N PRO A 85 -16.60 -10.59 -0.89
CA PRO A 85 -16.55 -10.74 0.56
C PRO A 85 -16.34 -12.22 0.94
N LEU A 86 -15.43 -12.49 1.87
CA LEU A 86 -15.05 -13.85 2.30
C LEU A 86 -16.21 -14.65 2.93
N ASN A 87 -17.26 -13.97 3.40
CA ASN A 87 -18.46 -14.61 3.97
C ASN A 87 -19.30 -15.40 2.95
N ALA A 88 -18.97 -15.35 1.65
CA ALA A 88 -19.48 -16.31 0.67
C ALA A 88 -18.96 -17.71 1.02
N LYS A 89 -19.88 -18.60 1.43
CA LYS A 89 -19.56 -19.96 1.91
C LYS A 89 -18.87 -20.82 0.83
N PHE A 90 -17.55 -20.77 0.74
CA PHE A 90 -16.77 -21.68 -0.12
C PHE A 90 -16.31 -22.90 0.68
N LYS A 91 -17.19 -23.89 0.88
CA LYS A 91 -16.80 -25.21 1.37
C LYS A 91 -16.65 -26.14 0.17
N HIS A 92 -15.40 -26.40 -0.24
CA HIS A 92 -15.02 -27.26 -1.37
C HIS A 92 -15.68 -26.87 -2.71
N ILE A 93 -14.95 -26.14 -3.54
CA ILE A 93 -15.42 -25.84 -4.89
C ILE A 93 -14.87 -26.93 -5.82
N ASP A 94 -15.74 -27.85 -6.27
CA ASP A 94 -15.49 -28.72 -7.42
C ASP A 94 -15.27 -27.84 -8.67
N ALA A 95 -14.43 -28.25 -9.64
CA ALA A 95 -14.22 -27.51 -10.89
C ALA A 95 -15.52 -27.14 -11.64
N THR A 96 -16.57 -27.94 -11.50
CA THR A 96 -17.92 -27.62 -12.02
C THR A 96 -18.66 -26.57 -11.20
N ASP A 97 -18.44 -26.53 -9.88
CA ASP A 97 -18.92 -25.47 -9.00
C ASP A 97 -18.12 -24.18 -9.19
N ILE A 98 -16.84 -24.26 -9.57
CA ILE A 98 -16.03 -23.10 -9.98
C ILE A 98 -16.74 -22.45 -11.17
N THR A 99 -17.14 -23.20 -12.20
CA THR A 99 -17.79 -22.61 -13.38
C THR A 99 -19.15 -21.96 -13.06
N LYS A 100 -19.96 -22.57 -12.18
CA LYS A 100 -21.22 -21.97 -11.70
C LYS A 100 -20.98 -20.77 -10.81
N THR A 101 -19.99 -20.84 -9.93
CA THR A 101 -19.57 -19.77 -9.04
C THR A 101 -19.08 -18.59 -9.85
N PHE A 102 -18.17 -18.79 -10.80
CA PHE A 102 -17.72 -17.79 -11.77
C PHE A 102 -18.88 -17.21 -12.58
N ARG A 103 -19.80 -18.03 -13.10
CA ARG A 103 -20.97 -17.55 -13.85
C ARG A 103 -21.93 -16.73 -12.98
N ASN A 104 -22.18 -17.14 -11.73
CA ASN A 104 -23.03 -16.40 -10.80
C ASN A 104 -22.34 -15.15 -10.24
N LEU A 105 -21.02 -15.18 -10.08
CA LEU A 105 -20.18 -14.06 -9.65
C LEU A 105 -20.10 -12.97 -10.71
N PHE A 106 -20.29 -13.32 -11.98
CA PHE A 106 -20.14 -12.41 -13.12
C PHE A 106 -21.43 -12.15 -13.91
N ALA A 107 -22.57 -12.67 -13.44
CA ALA A 107 -23.85 -12.47 -14.09
C ALA A 107 -24.42 -11.05 -13.90
N ASP A 108 -23.97 -10.32 -12.86
CA ASP A 108 -24.68 -9.14 -12.35
C ASP A 108 -23.82 -7.86 -12.15
N ASP A 109 -22.58 -7.77 -12.66
CA ASP A 109 -21.71 -6.63 -12.32
C ASP A 109 -21.33 -5.71 -13.52
N ASP A 110 -21.55 -4.41 -13.32
CA ASP A 110 -21.06 -3.28 -14.10
C ASP A 110 -19.52 -3.11 -13.99
N ASN A 111 -18.80 -4.02 -13.33
CA ASN A 111 -17.33 -3.96 -13.15
C ASN A 111 -16.56 -4.74 -14.23
N GLY A 112 -17.24 -5.15 -15.31
CA GLY A 112 -16.68 -5.04 -16.65
C GLY A 112 -15.67 -6.10 -17.06
N ILE A 113 -15.91 -7.39 -16.82
CA ILE A 113 -15.35 -8.41 -17.72
C ILE A 113 -16.23 -8.43 -18.98
N PRO A 114 -15.69 -8.09 -20.17
CA PRO A 114 -16.43 -8.34 -21.40
C PRO A 114 -16.85 -9.81 -21.44
N LEU A 115 -18.10 -10.09 -21.80
CA LEU A 115 -18.67 -11.45 -21.86
C LEU A 115 -17.70 -12.47 -22.46
N GLU A 116 -16.95 -12.05 -23.48
CA GLU A 116 -15.92 -12.82 -24.19
C GLU A 116 -14.81 -13.38 -23.28
N GLY A 117 -14.33 -12.62 -22.29
CA GLY A 117 -13.30 -13.06 -21.36
C GLY A 117 -13.81 -14.16 -20.41
N GLN A 118 -15.07 -14.06 -20.01
CA GLN A 118 -15.73 -15.07 -19.17
C GLN A 118 -15.94 -16.36 -19.96
N GLU A 119 -16.45 -16.25 -21.20
CA GLU A 119 -16.67 -17.40 -22.07
C GLU A 119 -15.36 -18.14 -22.39
N LYS A 120 -14.26 -17.41 -22.57
CA LYS A 120 -12.94 -17.99 -22.82
C LYS A 120 -12.40 -18.76 -21.61
N LEU A 121 -12.53 -18.23 -20.40
CA LEU A 121 -12.15 -18.95 -19.17
C LEU A 121 -13.01 -20.21 -18.96
N ILE A 122 -14.31 -20.10 -19.17
CA ILE A 122 -15.25 -21.23 -19.09
C ILE A 122 -14.91 -22.30 -20.12
N LYS A 123 -14.56 -21.91 -21.35
CA LYS A 123 -14.14 -22.83 -22.41
C LYS A 123 -12.86 -23.57 -22.02
N LEU A 124 -11.83 -22.85 -21.54
CA LEU A 124 -10.56 -23.46 -21.13
C LEU A 124 -10.73 -24.47 -19.98
N ALA A 125 -11.55 -24.14 -18.99
CA ALA A 125 -11.88 -25.05 -17.89
C ALA A 125 -12.59 -26.33 -18.38
N LYS A 126 -13.52 -26.20 -19.33
CA LYS A 126 -14.26 -27.34 -19.91
C LYS A 126 -13.41 -28.24 -20.81
N GLU A 127 -12.38 -27.69 -21.44
CA GLU A 127 -11.45 -28.43 -22.29
C GLU A 127 -10.42 -29.25 -21.48
N GLY A 128 -10.49 -29.23 -20.14
CA GLY A 128 -9.61 -29.99 -19.27
C GLY A 128 -8.22 -29.37 -19.10
N ASN A 129 -8.04 -28.10 -19.48
CA ASN A 129 -6.80 -27.39 -19.22
C ASN A 129 -6.68 -27.10 -17.72
N GLU A 130 -5.50 -27.36 -17.15
CA GLU A 130 -5.19 -26.96 -15.78
C GLU A 130 -5.15 -25.43 -15.70
N LEU A 131 -6.06 -24.86 -14.90
CA LEU A 131 -6.02 -23.46 -14.51
C LEU A 131 -5.31 -23.34 -13.17
N ASP A 132 -4.24 -22.56 -13.11
CA ASP A 132 -3.60 -22.21 -11.85
C ASP A 132 -4.36 -21.00 -11.26
N ILE A 133 -5.21 -21.28 -10.28
CA ILE A 133 -6.03 -20.28 -9.60
C ILE A 133 -5.41 -20.03 -8.23
N SER A 134 -5.04 -18.77 -7.97
CA SER A 134 -4.60 -18.32 -6.65
C SER A 134 -5.58 -17.30 -6.07
N ILE A 135 -5.86 -17.43 -4.78
CA ILE A 135 -6.78 -16.56 -4.04
C ILE A 135 -5.94 -15.74 -3.06
N HIS A 136 -6.08 -14.43 -3.12
CA HIS A 136 -5.41 -13.46 -2.26
C HIS A 136 -6.46 -12.55 -1.62
N PHE A 137 -6.12 -11.80 -0.59
CA PHE A 137 -6.95 -10.67 -0.16
C PHE A 137 -6.70 -9.47 -1.07
N LYS A 138 -7.71 -8.61 -1.24
CA LYS A 138 -7.55 -7.32 -1.91
C LYS A 138 -7.04 -6.32 -0.86
N GLY A 139 -5.73 -6.32 -0.65
CA GLY A 139 -5.10 -5.51 0.38
C GLY A 139 -3.86 -6.18 0.95
N THR A 140 -3.30 -5.60 2.01
CA THR A 140 -2.20 -6.20 2.78
C THR A 140 -2.70 -6.74 4.11
N GLN A 141 -2.08 -7.81 4.59
CA GLN A 141 -2.36 -8.40 5.91
C GLN A 141 -1.24 -8.01 6.88
N PRO A 142 -1.53 -7.24 7.96
CA PRO A 142 -0.58 -7.03 9.05
C PRO A 142 -0.18 -8.32 9.75
N ASP A 143 0.86 -8.25 10.60
CA ASP A 143 1.34 -9.40 11.38
C ASP A 143 0.32 -9.92 12.43
N ASP A 144 -0.81 -9.22 12.64
CA ASP A 144 -1.86 -9.64 13.58
C ASP A 144 -2.68 -10.85 13.10
N GLY A 145 -2.67 -11.12 11.78
CA GLY A 145 -3.34 -12.25 11.15
C GLY A 145 -4.86 -12.12 10.99
N ASP A 146 -5.52 -11.18 11.67
CA ASP A 146 -6.98 -11.04 11.67
C ASP A 146 -7.47 -9.79 10.91
N THR A 147 -6.57 -8.86 10.60
CA THR A 147 -6.90 -7.61 9.90
C THR A 147 -6.43 -7.66 8.45
N ILE A 148 -7.18 -7.04 7.55
CA ILE A 148 -6.80 -6.74 6.17
C ILE A 148 -6.95 -5.24 5.95
N ILE A 149 -5.93 -4.61 5.38
CA ILE A 149 -5.97 -3.19 5.00
C ILE A 149 -6.24 -3.14 3.50
N GLU A 150 -7.46 -2.76 3.14
CA GLU A 150 -7.94 -2.70 1.76
C GLU A 150 -8.01 -1.23 1.31
N THR A 151 -7.40 -0.90 0.16
CA THR A 151 -7.59 0.41 -0.45
C THR A 151 -9.05 0.62 -0.82
N MET A 152 -9.55 1.80 -0.49
CA MET A 152 -10.85 2.27 -0.95
C MET A 152 -10.79 2.55 -2.45
N LYS A 153 -11.86 3.12 -3.01
CA LYS A 153 -11.95 3.53 -4.41
C LYS A 153 -10.67 4.22 -4.92
N TYR A 154 -10.58 4.39 -6.23
CA TYR A 154 -9.51 5.08 -6.96
C TYR A 154 -9.39 6.60 -6.64
N GLU A 155 -9.66 7.03 -5.42
CA GLU A 155 -9.45 8.39 -4.94
C GLU A 155 -8.04 8.53 -4.38
N VAL A 156 -7.35 9.58 -4.81
CA VAL A 156 -5.97 9.87 -4.41
C VAL A 156 -5.95 11.18 -3.63
N TYR A 157 -5.24 11.16 -2.51
CA TYR A 157 -5.13 12.25 -1.55
C TYR A 157 -3.69 12.77 -1.49
N GLY A 158 -3.54 14.08 -1.36
CA GLY A 158 -2.26 14.71 -1.02
C GLY A 158 -1.96 14.54 0.47
N LEU A 159 -0.86 13.87 0.80
CA LEU A 159 -0.38 13.63 2.16
C LEU A 159 0.83 14.51 2.44
N GLN A 160 0.79 15.28 3.51
CA GLN A 160 1.92 16.07 3.99
C GLN A 160 2.00 15.99 5.52
N GLY A 161 3.20 16.12 6.07
CA GLY A 161 3.42 16.11 7.51
C GLY A 161 3.77 14.72 8.03
N LEU A 162 3.26 14.38 9.20
CA LEU A 162 3.71 13.20 9.94
C LEU A 162 2.70 12.07 9.91
N TYR A 163 3.19 10.86 9.63
CA TYR A 163 2.42 9.64 9.63
C TYR A 163 3.15 8.54 10.39
N ASP A 164 2.41 7.66 11.05
CA ASP A 164 2.96 6.41 11.54
C ASP A 164 3.31 5.52 10.35
N PHE A 165 4.47 4.86 10.45
CA PHE A 165 5.04 4.03 9.38
C PHE A 165 5.04 2.55 9.81
N PRO A 166 3.89 1.86 9.67
CA PRO A 166 3.74 0.48 10.09
C PRO A 166 4.63 -0.42 9.24
N LEU A 167 5.41 -1.29 9.90
CA LEU A 167 6.34 -2.19 9.22
C LEU A 167 5.62 -3.47 8.76
N ILE A 168 4.69 -3.30 7.81
CA ILE A 168 3.94 -4.36 7.13
C ILE A 168 4.39 -4.45 5.67
N GLY A 169 4.24 -5.62 5.03
CA GLY A 169 4.54 -5.80 3.61
C GLY A 169 5.91 -5.27 3.17
N SER A 170 5.90 -4.41 2.14
CA SER A 170 7.09 -3.76 1.56
C SER A 170 7.86 -2.91 2.57
N ASN A 171 7.17 -2.13 3.41
CA ASN A 171 7.79 -1.28 4.43
C ASN A 171 8.74 -2.09 5.32
N LYS A 172 8.32 -3.31 5.71
CA LYS A 172 9.11 -4.21 6.54
C LYS A 172 10.36 -4.70 5.82
N LEU A 173 10.22 -5.03 4.53
CA LEU A 173 11.33 -5.49 3.70
C LEU A 173 12.36 -4.38 3.48
N ASP A 174 11.91 -3.15 3.22
CA ASP A 174 12.78 -1.99 3.03
C ASP A 174 13.63 -1.71 4.27
N ILE A 175 13.01 -1.70 5.46
CA ILE A 175 13.75 -1.53 6.72
C ILE A 175 14.70 -2.69 7.00
N LYS A 176 14.30 -3.94 6.72
CA LYS A 176 15.18 -5.10 6.83
C LYS A 176 16.38 -4.99 5.89
N GLN A 177 16.16 -4.57 4.65
CA GLN A 177 17.21 -4.39 3.65
C GLN A 177 18.21 -3.32 4.10
N GLU A 178 17.72 -2.18 4.57
CA GLU A 178 18.54 -1.09 5.09
C GLU A 178 19.36 -1.52 6.31
N LEU A 179 18.79 -2.33 7.21
CA LEU A 179 19.50 -2.93 8.33
C LEU A 179 20.61 -3.87 7.88
N LEU A 180 20.33 -4.77 6.93
CA LEU A 180 21.33 -5.70 6.40
C LEU A 180 22.50 -4.98 5.73
N TRP A 181 22.22 -3.92 4.97
CA TRP A 181 23.25 -3.06 4.36
C TRP A 181 24.12 -2.38 5.41
N LYS A 182 23.53 -1.81 6.46
CA LYS A 182 24.28 -1.21 7.58
C LYS A 182 25.14 -2.22 8.34
N LEU A 183 24.69 -3.46 8.42
CA LEU A 183 25.43 -4.57 9.02
C LEU A 183 26.48 -5.18 8.06
N LYS A 184 26.64 -4.64 6.85
CA LYS A 184 27.57 -5.10 5.81
C LYS A 184 27.32 -6.55 5.37
N PHE A 185 26.10 -7.06 5.55
CA PHE A 185 25.72 -8.32 4.93
C PHE A 185 25.49 -8.09 3.45
N LYS A 186 26.24 -8.80 2.60
CA LYS A 186 26.14 -8.71 1.14
C LYS A 186 24.97 -9.53 0.56
N ARG A 187 23.96 -9.83 1.36
CA ARG A 187 22.76 -10.52 0.87
C ARG A 187 21.73 -9.48 0.47
N THR A 188 21.33 -9.54 -0.79
CA THR A 188 20.16 -8.82 -1.29
C THR A 188 18.93 -9.65 -0.94
N ILE A 189 17.94 -9.04 -0.31
CA ILE A 189 16.61 -9.64 -0.21
C ILE A 189 16.05 -9.68 -1.64
N THR A 190 15.77 -10.88 -2.14
CA THR A 190 15.17 -11.08 -3.46
C THR A 190 13.66 -11.09 -3.43
N ASP A 191 13.07 -10.99 -2.23
CA ASP A 191 11.63 -10.90 -2.05
C ASP A 191 11.15 -9.53 -2.55
N VAL A 192 10.30 -9.55 -3.56
CA VAL A 192 9.62 -8.35 -4.06
C VAL A 192 8.17 -8.47 -3.62
N THR A 193 7.72 -7.54 -2.79
CA THR A 193 6.30 -7.36 -2.51
C THR A 193 5.70 -6.48 -3.59
N LEU A 194 4.62 -6.95 -4.20
CA LEU A 194 3.82 -6.16 -5.15
C LEU A 194 2.93 -5.13 -4.44
N GLU A 195 2.92 -5.15 -3.11
CA GLU A 195 2.15 -4.24 -2.28
C GLU A 195 2.93 -2.94 -2.10
N GLY A 196 2.28 -1.80 -2.35
CA GLY A 196 2.87 -0.49 -2.10
C GLY A 196 3.09 -0.21 -0.62
N ASN A 197 3.80 0.88 -0.33
CA ASN A 197 4.10 1.30 1.03
C ASN A 197 2.86 1.85 1.75
N TRP A 198 2.72 1.55 3.05
CA TRP A 198 1.55 1.94 3.85
C TRP A 198 1.91 2.94 4.93
N VAL A 199 1.02 3.88 5.21
CA VAL A 199 1.14 4.84 6.32
C VAL A 199 -0.19 4.99 7.05
N LYS A 200 -0.13 5.42 8.31
CA LYS A 200 -1.30 5.71 9.13
C LYS A 200 -1.22 7.15 9.64
N ASP A 201 -2.25 7.96 9.43
CA ASP A 201 -2.26 9.32 9.98
C ASP A 201 -2.37 9.30 11.52
N LEU A 202 -2.26 10.47 12.15
CA LEU A 202 -2.37 10.59 13.61
C LEU A 202 -3.77 10.27 14.17
N ASN A 203 -4.80 10.18 13.33
CA ASN A 203 -6.16 9.79 13.69
C ASN A 203 -6.40 8.29 13.49
N GLY A 204 -5.41 7.56 12.99
CA GLY A 204 -5.52 6.13 12.73
C GLY A 204 -6.07 5.78 11.35
N LYS A 205 -6.13 6.71 10.40
CA LYS A 205 -6.59 6.48 9.03
C LYS A 205 -5.46 5.96 8.15
N TRP A 206 -5.74 4.95 7.34
CA TRP A 206 -4.72 4.32 6.49
C TRP A 206 -4.63 4.94 5.11
N PHE A 207 -3.41 4.95 4.59
CA PHE A 207 -3.11 5.32 3.22
C PHE A 207 -2.08 4.38 2.62
N GLN A 208 -2.30 3.95 1.38
CA GLN A 208 -1.29 3.34 0.53
C GLN A 208 -0.62 4.42 -0.31
N LEU A 209 0.70 4.55 -0.22
CA LEU A 209 1.45 5.51 -1.02
C LEU A 209 1.40 5.12 -2.51
N VAL A 210 1.18 6.12 -3.38
CA VAL A 210 1.06 5.93 -4.83
C VAL A 210 2.36 6.36 -5.51
N GLU A 211 2.95 5.47 -6.32
CA GLU A 211 4.22 5.72 -7.00
C GLU A 211 4.11 6.67 -8.20
N TYR A 212 2.96 6.68 -8.88
CA TYR A 212 2.77 7.42 -10.14
C TYR A 212 1.44 8.17 -10.17
N ALA A 213 1.48 9.48 -9.88
CA ALA A 213 0.36 10.39 -10.09
C ALA A 213 -0.08 10.41 -11.57
N ASN A 214 0.91 10.53 -12.47
CA ASN A 214 0.65 10.88 -13.88
C ASN A 214 -0.10 9.76 -14.63
N SER A 215 0.30 8.48 -14.48
CA SER A 215 -0.40 7.37 -15.16
C SER A 215 -1.83 7.12 -14.65
N PHE A 216 -2.15 7.67 -13.48
CA PHE A 216 -3.44 7.54 -12.82
C PHE A 216 -4.36 8.69 -13.23
N LEU A 217 -3.84 9.93 -13.19
CA LEU A 217 -4.52 11.13 -13.66
C LEU A 217 -4.78 11.09 -15.17
N ASP A 218 -3.88 10.51 -15.97
CA ASP A 218 -4.07 10.34 -17.42
C ASP A 218 -5.23 9.37 -17.77
N ARG A 219 -5.58 8.45 -16.86
CA ARG A 219 -6.65 7.46 -17.08
C ARG A 219 -8.00 7.89 -16.53
N HIS A 220 -7.98 8.82 -15.60
CA HIS A 220 -9.17 9.39 -15.00
C HIS A 220 -9.03 10.89 -15.16
N HIS A 221 -9.28 11.37 -16.39
CA HIS A 221 -9.58 12.78 -16.64
C HIS A 221 -10.46 13.26 -15.50
N ILE A 222 -9.89 14.10 -14.65
CA ILE A 222 -10.67 14.94 -13.75
C ILE A 222 -11.61 15.64 -14.72
N LYS A 223 -12.88 15.27 -14.66
CA LYS A 223 -13.91 16.07 -15.32
C LYS A 223 -13.88 17.36 -14.53
N ASP A 224 -13.18 18.35 -15.06
CA ASP A 224 -13.43 19.74 -14.70
C ASP A 224 -14.88 20.01 -15.18
N GLU A 225 -15.86 19.59 -14.35
CA GLU A 225 -16.55 20.52 -13.47
C GLU A 225 -16.50 21.99 -13.89
N ASP A 226 -16.77 22.35 -15.16
CA ASP A 226 -17.19 23.67 -15.66
C ASP A 226 -16.54 23.96 -17.03
N GLU A 227 -17.31 23.78 -18.11
CA GLU A 227 -17.26 24.68 -19.27
C GLU A 227 -18.53 24.42 -20.09
N ASP A 228 -19.57 25.18 -19.73
CA ASP A 228 -20.72 25.38 -20.60
C ASP A 228 -20.23 25.94 -21.94
N GLU A 229 -20.53 25.17 -22.98
CA GLU A 229 -20.38 25.52 -24.38
C GLU A 229 -21.03 26.89 -24.65
N ASP A 230 -20.22 27.88 -25.02
CA ASP A 230 -20.65 28.93 -25.95
C ASP A 230 -19.53 29.12 -26.99
N GLU A 231 -19.98 29.14 -28.23
CA GLU A 231 -19.26 28.86 -29.46
C GLU A 231 -18.28 29.96 -29.90
N ASP A 232 -17.38 29.55 -30.82
CA ASP A 232 -16.66 30.34 -31.82
C ASP A 232 -15.39 31.10 -31.38
N GLU A 233 -14.21 30.53 -31.69
CA GLU A 233 -13.23 31.17 -32.60
C GLU A 233 -12.04 30.25 -32.92
N GLU A 234 -11.73 30.13 -34.21
CA GLU A 234 -10.57 29.41 -34.75
C GLU A 234 -9.25 30.07 -34.29
N SER A 235 -8.50 29.41 -33.42
CA SER A 235 -7.08 29.69 -33.25
C SER A 235 -6.25 28.41 -33.19
N GLU A 236 -5.38 28.24 -34.19
CA GLU A 236 -4.31 27.24 -34.22
C GLU A 236 -3.29 27.55 -33.10
N GLU A 237 -3.49 27.02 -31.90
CA GLU A 237 -2.44 26.94 -30.88
C GLU A 237 -1.75 25.58 -30.92
N GLN A 238 -0.42 25.65 -31.07
CA GLN A 238 0.45 24.50 -31.06
C GLN A 238 0.49 23.89 -29.65
N GLU A 239 -0.12 22.72 -29.48
CA GLU A 239 0.05 21.88 -28.28
C GLU A 239 1.55 21.51 -28.12
N GLU A 240 2.23 22.22 -27.23
CA GLU A 240 3.55 21.84 -26.75
C GLU A 240 3.37 20.63 -25.82
N LYS A 241 3.51 19.43 -26.39
CA LYS A 241 3.54 18.16 -25.64
C LYS A 241 4.67 18.21 -24.62
N THR A 242 4.32 18.51 -23.37
CA THR A 242 5.23 18.40 -22.23
C THR A 242 5.66 16.94 -22.13
N LYS A 243 6.96 16.72 -22.34
CA LYS A 243 7.59 15.40 -22.27
C LYS A 243 7.43 14.90 -20.83
N ALA A 244 6.75 13.76 -20.65
CA ALA A 244 6.61 13.15 -19.34
C ALA A 244 8.00 13.01 -18.68
N PRO A 245 8.17 13.43 -17.41
CA PRO A 245 9.46 13.34 -16.73
C PRO A 245 9.92 11.89 -16.64
N ASP A 246 11.23 11.70 -16.80
CA ASP A 246 11.87 10.39 -16.69
C ASP A 246 11.54 9.74 -15.34
N THR A 247 11.23 8.44 -15.39
CA THR A 247 10.81 7.55 -14.29
C THR A 247 11.45 7.89 -12.94
N ILE A 248 10.62 8.25 -11.95
CA ILE A 248 11.02 8.34 -10.54
C ILE A 248 10.93 6.94 -9.94
N PRO A 249 11.93 6.49 -9.16
CA PRO A 249 11.97 5.15 -8.58
C PRO A 249 10.87 4.93 -7.52
N CYS A 250 10.35 3.70 -7.48
CA CYS A 250 9.47 3.16 -6.48
C CYS A 250 10.05 3.38 -5.05
N GLY A 251 9.27 3.93 -4.12
CA GLY A 251 9.67 3.96 -2.70
C GLY A 251 9.27 5.20 -1.90
N ILE A 252 9.71 5.20 -0.64
CA ILE A 252 9.70 6.38 0.22
C ILE A 252 10.51 7.49 -0.47
N PRO A 253 9.97 8.72 -0.62
CA PRO A 253 10.71 9.81 -1.25
C PRO A 253 12.07 10.05 -0.58
N GLU A 254 13.11 10.37 -1.36
CA GLU A 254 14.48 10.55 -0.84
C GLU A 254 14.61 11.70 0.18
N ASP A 255 13.69 12.66 0.15
CA ASP A 255 13.58 13.79 1.07
C ASP A 255 12.73 13.49 2.31
N SER A 256 12.15 12.29 2.42
CA SER A 256 11.46 11.85 3.61
C SER A 256 12.45 11.38 4.67
N PHE A 257 12.16 11.66 5.94
CA PHE A 257 13.02 11.23 7.04
C PHE A 257 12.22 10.52 8.12
N PHE A 258 12.75 9.39 8.57
CA PHE A 258 12.20 8.66 9.71
C PHE A 258 12.37 9.45 11.01
N VAL A 259 11.35 9.41 11.85
CA VAL A 259 11.37 10.02 13.18
C VAL A 259 10.73 9.11 14.22
N TYR A 260 11.10 9.30 15.48
CA TYR A 260 10.48 8.66 16.63
C TYR A 260 9.70 9.69 17.44
N ARG A 261 8.47 9.35 17.84
CA ARG A 261 7.59 10.16 18.69
C ARG A 261 8.07 10.14 20.14
N ASN A 262 8.17 11.33 20.76
CA ASN A 262 8.60 11.45 22.14
C ASN A 262 7.67 10.74 23.15
N GLU A 263 6.37 10.66 22.88
CA GLU A 263 5.39 10.00 23.76
C GLU A 263 5.72 8.51 23.99
N VAL A 264 6.23 7.83 22.96
CA VAL A 264 6.61 6.42 23.02
C VAL A 264 7.89 6.25 23.85
N LEU A 265 8.83 7.18 23.71
CA LEU A 265 10.03 7.22 24.54
C LEU A 265 9.74 7.63 25.99
N LEU A 266 8.61 8.29 26.26
CA LEU A 266 8.16 8.70 27.60
C LEU A 266 7.34 7.62 28.31
N ILE A 267 6.63 6.74 27.61
CA ILE A 267 5.91 5.63 28.25
C ILE A 267 6.91 4.65 28.90
N SER A 268 8.11 4.48 28.33
CA SER A 268 9.22 3.78 28.98
C SER A 268 9.86 4.55 30.14
N TYR A 269 9.50 5.81 30.42
CA TYR A 269 9.85 6.49 31.68
C TYR A 269 8.91 6.14 32.83
N LEU A 270 7.73 5.57 32.54
CA LEU A 270 6.65 5.38 33.52
C LEU A 270 6.45 3.92 33.94
N ILE A 271 7.19 2.98 33.33
CA ILE A 271 7.26 1.55 33.69
C ILE A 271 8.65 1.28 34.26
#